data_AF-A0ABD3QIX1-F1
#
_entry.id   AF-A0ABD3QIX1-F1
#
_cell.length_a   1.000
_cell.length_b   1.000
_cell.length_c   1.000
_cell.angle_alpha   90.00
_cell.angle_beta   90.00
_cell.angle_gamma   90.00
#
_symmetry.space_group_name_H-M   'P 1'
#
loop_
_entity.id
_entity.type
_entity.pdbx_description
1 polymer ?
#
loop_
_entity_poly.entity_id
_entity_poly.type
_entity_poly.pdbx_seq_one_letter_code
_entity_poly.pdbx_strand_id
1 'polypeptide(L)'
;PRLYTLYFIRHGEAVHNQIEKLAESKALSAAMALGHDANSNHARRAAEEARRRALESIAIEDPPLSESGLEEARRAKRTLERLIEAHGLPRVEEVWVSPLQRAMQTAGAIFPESFALKKGASSSSSSAPPPLIRVRKEIEERQTGLACDKHTSYENIRRRLKFKKLSISCLKLDKLALGGKPSCSSLASEESGASSSHASLERQGEETSSAETGSHRSTATVNLEVGEDKSIWEDKVVGGAATSALEEELRLSESTKDDSHKAGGVVTIEDKSMLRERTKKLFQLLVETESQSICLIGHKGYLRELERGPLGYADADLFRNCEVRVYRLELETGRASRADDIGDGVSGSGGTVGSDQLPRRYPVLYRAEKIASSTTIR
;
A
#
# COMPACT_ATOMS: atom_id res chain seq x y z
N PRO A 1 -3.58 -6.52 26.49
CA PRO A 1 -2.84 -6.19 25.25
C PRO A 1 -3.54 -6.85 24.06
N ARG A 2 -3.53 -6.23 22.88
CA ARG A 2 -3.98 -6.86 21.62
C ARG A 2 -2.77 -7.38 20.86
N LEU A 3 -2.90 -8.58 20.30
CA LEU A 3 -1.88 -9.21 19.48
C LEU A 3 -2.18 -8.99 18.00
N TYR A 4 -1.17 -8.60 17.25
CA TYR A 4 -1.26 -8.41 15.81
C TYR A 4 -0.17 -9.22 15.11
N THR A 5 -0.50 -9.76 13.94
CA THR A 5 0.47 -10.31 12.98
C THR A 5 0.56 -9.35 11.80
N LEU A 6 1.72 -8.75 11.59
CA LEU A 6 1.97 -7.83 10.50
C LEU A 6 2.86 -8.46 9.44
N TYR A 7 2.46 -8.33 8.18
CA TYR A 7 3.25 -8.71 7.02
C TYR A 7 3.74 -7.45 6.33
N PHE A 8 5.04 -7.24 6.21
CA PHE A 8 5.63 -6.12 5.49
C PHE A 8 6.11 -6.58 4.13
N ILE A 9 5.65 -5.90 3.08
CA ILE A 9 6.05 -6.15 1.71
C ILE A 9 6.41 -4.83 1.03
N ARG A 10 7.63 -4.74 0.51
CA ARG A 10 8.02 -3.64 -0.38
C ARG A 10 7.45 -3.90 -1.77
N HIS A 11 6.99 -2.86 -2.47
CA HIS A 11 6.59 -2.99 -3.87
C HIS A 11 7.70 -3.58 -4.77
N GLY A 12 7.30 -4.15 -5.90
CA GLY A 12 8.23 -4.65 -6.94
C GLY A 12 8.98 -3.54 -7.67
N GLU A 13 9.92 -3.89 -8.54
CA GLU A 13 10.63 -2.92 -9.38
C GLU A 13 9.65 -2.05 -10.19
N ALA A 14 9.74 -0.73 -10.05
CA ALA A 14 8.96 0.20 -10.83
C ALA A 14 9.72 0.71 -12.06
N VAL A 15 9.01 1.21 -13.07
CA VAL A 15 9.60 1.68 -14.32
C VAL A 15 10.68 2.75 -14.08
N HIS A 16 10.41 3.72 -13.18
CA HIS A 16 11.41 4.75 -12.84
C HIS A 16 12.72 4.15 -12.28
N ASN A 17 12.68 3.01 -11.57
CA ASN A 17 13.90 2.38 -11.06
C ASN A 17 14.79 1.84 -12.18
N GLN A 18 14.19 1.41 -13.29
CA GLN A 18 14.94 1.00 -14.48
C GLN A 18 15.58 2.21 -15.16
N ILE A 19 14.85 3.33 -15.24
CA ILE A 19 15.35 4.60 -15.80
C ILE A 19 16.52 5.13 -14.95
N GLU A 20 16.38 5.16 -13.62
CA GLU A 20 17.43 5.52 -12.67
C GLU A 20 18.71 4.70 -12.89
N LYS A 21 18.58 3.36 -12.88
CA LYS A 21 19.71 2.43 -13.08
C LYS A 21 20.39 2.64 -14.43
N LEU A 22 19.61 2.86 -15.48
CA LEU A 22 20.14 3.12 -16.82
C LEU A 22 20.91 4.43 -16.86
N ALA A 23 20.37 5.50 -16.26
CA ALA A 23 21.03 6.80 -16.17
C ALA A 23 22.35 6.74 -15.37
N GLU A 24 22.33 6.08 -14.21
CA GLU A 24 23.53 5.83 -13.39
C GLU A 24 24.59 5.05 -14.16
N SER A 25 24.19 3.95 -14.82
CA SER A 25 25.10 3.09 -15.60
C SER A 25 25.73 3.84 -16.78
N LYS A 26 24.94 4.63 -17.52
CA LYS A 26 25.44 5.49 -18.62
C LYS A 26 26.45 6.52 -18.11
N ALA A 27 26.14 7.21 -17.01
CA ALA A 27 27.03 8.22 -16.44
C ALA A 27 28.33 7.62 -15.89
N LEU A 28 28.24 6.46 -15.23
CA LEU A 28 29.41 5.75 -14.72
C LEU A 28 30.30 5.25 -15.86
N SER A 29 29.71 4.69 -16.92
CA SER A 29 30.44 4.28 -18.13
C SER A 29 31.14 5.46 -18.81
N ALA A 30 30.46 6.62 -18.90
CA ALA A 30 31.06 7.84 -19.44
C ALA A 30 32.23 8.35 -18.57
N ALA A 31 32.11 8.32 -17.24
CA ALA A 31 33.20 8.69 -16.34
C ALA A 31 34.40 7.73 -16.48
N MET A 32 34.16 6.43 -16.62
CA MET A 32 35.22 5.44 -16.85
C MET A 32 35.91 5.62 -18.20
N ALA A 33 35.16 5.97 -19.25
CA ALA A 33 35.74 6.27 -20.57
C ALA A 33 36.67 7.50 -20.55
N LEU A 34 36.48 8.41 -19.59
CA LEU A 34 37.37 9.55 -19.33
C LEU A 34 38.55 9.20 -18.39
N GLY A 35 38.71 7.93 -18.02
CA GLY A 35 39.81 7.44 -17.19
C GLY A 35 39.58 7.54 -15.67
N HIS A 36 38.36 7.86 -15.22
CA HIS A 36 38.04 7.86 -13.79
C HIS A 36 37.74 6.45 -13.28
N ASP A 37 38.24 6.11 -12.08
CA ASP A 37 37.85 4.88 -11.39
C ASP A 37 36.34 4.89 -11.06
N ALA A 38 35.67 3.74 -11.17
CA ALA A 38 34.23 3.60 -10.94
C ALA A 38 33.82 3.97 -9.49
N ASN A 39 34.72 3.77 -8.52
CA ASN A 39 34.50 4.12 -7.12
C ASN A 39 34.96 5.53 -6.77
N SER A 40 35.53 6.27 -7.73
CA SER A 40 35.97 7.66 -7.50
C SER A 40 34.80 8.56 -7.11
N ASN A 41 35.08 9.57 -6.29
CA ASN A 41 34.08 10.58 -5.91
C ASN A 41 33.47 11.29 -7.13
N HIS A 42 34.25 11.46 -8.20
CA HIS A 42 33.79 12.05 -9.45
C HIS A 42 32.75 11.17 -10.14
N ALA A 43 33.06 9.89 -10.38
CA ALA A 43 32.12 8.96 -11.02
C ALA A 43 30.83 8.80 -10.21
N ARG A 44 30.92 8.72 -8.87
CA ARG A 44 29.75 8.63 -7.98
C ARG A 44 28.87 9.88 -8.04
N ARG A 45 29.47 11.08 -8.06
CA ARG A 45 28.71 12.35 -8.20
C ARG A 45 28.03 12.43 -9.57
N ALA A 46 28.73 12.06 -10.63
CA ALA A 46 28.17 12.05 -11.98
C ALA A 46 26.98 11.08 -12.10
N ALA A 47 27.10 9.87 -11.54
CA ALA A 47 26.01 8.90 -11.49
C ALA A 47 24.80 9.39 -10.68
N GLU A 48 25.04 9.95 -9.49
CA GLU A 48 23.98 10.52 -8.64
C GLU A 48 23.26 11.69 -9.31
N GLU A 49 23.99 12.57 -9.98
CA GLU A 49 23.42 13.70 -10.70
C GLU A 49 22.59 13.23 -11.90
N ALA A 50 23.11 12.27 -12.67
CA ALA A 50 22.36 11.65 -13.76
C ALA A 50 21.08 10.96 -13.27
N ARG A 51 21.14 10.25 -12.13
CA ARG A 51 19.96 9.68 -11.48
C ARG A 51 18.93 10.77 -11.17
N ARG A 52 19.36 11.87 -10.54
CA ARG A 52 18.44 12.95 -10.16
C ARG A 52 17.78 13.59 -11.38
N ARG A 53 18.55 13.89 -12.43
CA ARG A 53 18.02 14.45 -13.69
C ARG A 53 16.99 13.53 -14.35
N ALA A 54 17.26 12.23 -14.33
CA ALA A 54 16.30 11.24 -14.84
C ALA A 54 14.95 11.25 -14.10
N LEU A 55 14.93 11.79 -12.86
CA LEU A 55 13.74 11.91 -12.03
C LEU A 55 13.06 13.28 -12.06
N GLU A 56 13.57 14.23 -12.84
CA GLU A 56 13.00 15.57 -12.97
C GLU A 56 11.84 15.61 -13.99
N SER A 57 11.72 14.60 -14.86
CA SER A 57 10.66 14.52 -15.86
C SER A 57 9.27 14.30 -15.23
N ILE A 58 8.24 14.95 -15.77
CA ILE A 58 6.84 14.74 -15.38
C ILE A 58 6.36 13.34 -15.81
N ALA A 59 6.97 12.75 -16.84
CA ALA A 59 6.58 11.44 -17.38
C ALA A 59 6.71 10.29 -16.36
N ILE A 60 7.43 10.51 -15.27
CA ILE A 60 7.63 9.53 -14.19
C ILE A 60 6.81 9.84 -12.93
N GLU A 61 5.80 10.70 -13.03
CA GLU A 61 4.81 10.87 -11.96
C GLU A 61 4.03 9.57 -11.74
N ASP A 62 3.90 9.15 -10.48
CA ASP A 62 3.22 7.92 -10.06
C ASP A 62 3.57 6.66 -10.90
N PRO A 63 4.85 6.29 -11.03
CA PRO A 63 5.30 5.33 -12.01
C PRO A 63 4.76 3.92 -11.69
N PRO A 64 4.32 3.15 -12.70
CA PRO A 64 3.84 1.79 -12.50
C PRO A 64 4.98 0.81 -12.17
N LEU A 65 4.60 -0.40 -11.77
CA LEU A 65 5.49 -1.55 -11.80
C LEU A 65 5.98 -1.80 -13.23
N SER A 66 7.25 -2.19 -13.31
CA SER A 66 7.80 -2.84 -14.50
C SER A 66 7.30 -4.28 -14.63
N GLU A 67 7.58 -4.92 -15.76
CA GLU A 67 7.25 -6.33 -15.97
C GLU A 67 7.96 -7.25 -14.96
N SER A 68 9.26 -7.04 -14.74
CA SER A 68 10.03 -7.73 -13.70
C SER A 68 9.41 -7.50 -12.32
N GLY A 69 8.97 -6.27 -12.00
CA GLY A 69 8.28 -5.94 -10.76
C GLY A 69 6.94 -6.66 -10.56
N LEU A 70 6.17 -6.89 -11.63
CA LEU A 70 4.95 -7.68 -11.57
C LEU A 70 5.25 -9.15 -11.29
N GLU A 71 6.29 -9.71 -11.90
CA GLU A 71 6.71 -11.09 -11.59
C GLU A 71 7.23 -11.23 -10.16
N GLU A 72 8.01 -10.25 -9.67
CA GLU A 72 8.45 -10.19 -8.27
C GLU A 72 7.24 -10.24 -7.32
N ALA A 73 6.18 -9.49 -7.61
CA ALA A 73 4.96 -9.49 -6.82
C ALA A 73 4.24 -10.86 -6.85
N ARG A 74 4.15 -11.51 -8.03
CA ARG A 74 3.59 -12.87 -8.14
C ARG A 74 4.43 -13.90 -7.38
N ARG A 75 5.76 -13.75 -7.34
CA ARG A 75 6.66 -14.58 -6.52
C ARG A 75 6.44 -14.34 -5.02
N ALA A 76 6.21 -13.09 -4.62
CA ALA A 76 5.90 -12.76 -3.23
C ALA A 76 4.60 -13.37 -2.75
N LYS A 77 3.56 -13.49 -3.59
CA LYS A 77 2.33 -14.23 -3.25
C LYS A 77 2.64 -15.63 -2.74
N ARG A 78 3.35 -16.42 -3.57
CA ARG A 78 3.72 -17.81 -3.22
C ARG A 78 4.59 -17.86 -1.96
N THR A 79 5.46 -16.87 -1.79
CA THR A 79 6.35 -16.80 -0.62
C THR A 79 5.57 -16.49 0.66
N LEU A 80 4.60 -15.58 0.58
CA LEU A 80 3.69 -15.26 1.67
C LEU A 80 2.87 -16.48 2.09
N GLU A 81 2.28 -17.20 1.13
CA GLU A 81 1.51 -18.44 1.38
C GLU A 81 2.37 -19.49 2.08
N ARG A 82 3.60 -19.73 1.60
CA ARG A 82 4.55 -20.65 2.26
C ARG A 82 4.92 -20.22 3.66
N LEU A 83 5.16 -18.93 3.90
CA LEU A 83 5.47 -18.41 5.23
C LEU A 83 4.29 -18.63 6.20
N ILE A 84 3.07 -18.35 5.73
CA ILE A 84 1.85 -18.57 6.50
C ILE A 84 1.71 -20.03 6.91
N GLU A 85 1.89 -20.95 5.97
CA GLU A 85 1.81 -22.40 6.21
C GLU A 85 2.94 -22.89 7.13
N ALA A 86 4.20 -22.59 6.80
CA ALA A 86 5.38 -23.11 7.49
C ALA A 86 5.47 -22.66 8.96
N HIS A 87 4.97 -21.46 9.27
CA HIS A 87 5.01 -20.90 10.62
C HIS A 87 3.64 -20.91 11.33
N GLY A 88 2.61 -21.50 10.73
CA GLY A 88 1.25 -21.54 11.29
C GLY A 88 0.69 -20.14 11.58
N LEU A 89 0.96 -19.16 10.70
CA LEU A 89 0.56 -17.77 10.89
C LEU A 89 -0.91 -17.58 10.49
N PRO A 90 -1.62 -16.57 11.05
CA PRO A 90 -2.98 -16.26 10.61
C PRO A 90 -2.99 -15.77 9.16
N ARG A 91 -3.99 -16.16 8.38
CA ARG A 91 -4.19 -15.59 7.03
C ARG A 91 -4.37 -14.09 7.10
N VAL A 92 -4.00 -13.37 6.04
CA VAL A 92 -4.18 -11.92 5.95
C VAL A 92 -5.67 -11.61 5.90
N GLU A 93 -6.15 -10.79 6.84
CA GLU A 93 -7.54 -10.32 6.90
C GLU A 93 -7.68 -8.97 6.20
N GLU A 94 -6.65 -8.14 6.29
CA GLU A 94 -6.65 -6.78 5.76
C GLU A 94 -5.31 -6.43 5.12
N VAL A 95 -5.35 -5.68 4.02
CA VAL A 95 -4.17 -5.19 3.30
C VAL A 95 -4.19 -3.67 3.32
N TRP A 96 -3.17 -3.06 3.89
CA TRP A 96 -2.92 -1.63 3.83
C TRP A 96 -1.91 -1.33 2.75
N VAL A 97 -2.30 -0.56 1.74
CA VAL A 97 -1.46 -0.26 0.58
C VAL A 97 -1.24 1.23 0.40
N SER A 98 -0.02 1.61 0.05
CA SER A 98 0.32 2.99 -0.31
C SER A 98 -0.52 3.48 -1.51
N PRO A 99 -0.86 4.78 -1.59
CA PRO A 99 -1.59 5.34 -2.72
C PRO A 99 -0.82 5.34 -4.04
N LEU A 100 0.49 5.08 -4.02
CA LEU A 100 1.32 5.05 -5.21
C LEU A 100 1.01 3.79 -6.06
N GLN A 101 0.88 3.98 -7.36
CA GLN A 101 0.44 2.97 -8.34
C GLN A 101 1.23 1.67 -8.25
N ARG A 102 2.56 1.76 -8.13
CA ARG A 102 3.44 0.60 -7.96
C ARG A 102 3.10 -0.28 -6.75
N ALA A 103 2.70 0.32 -5.63
CA ALA A 103 2.27 -0.42 -4.44
C ALA A 103 0.88 -1.05 -4.65
N MET A 104 -0.06 -0.31 -5.23
CA MET A 104 -1.40 -0.83 -5.56
C MET A 104 -1.36 -1.99 -6.58
N GLN A 105 -0.51 -1.91 -7.59
CA GLN A 105 -0.29 -3.01 -8.54
C GLN A 105 0.36 -4.22 -7.87
N THR A 106 1.30 -4.00 -6.93
CA THR A 106 1.89 -5.08 -6.13
C THR A 106 0.80 -5.79 -5.33
N ALA A 107 -0.09 -5.05 -4.66
CA ALA A 107 -1.23 -5.61 -3.94
C ALA A 107 -2.18 -6.38 -4.88
N GLY A 108 -2.43 -5.84 -6.07
CA GLY A 108 -3.16 -6.48 -7.16
C GLY A 108 -2.64 -7.85 -7.57
N ALA A 109 -1.32 -7.97 -7.68
CA ALA A 109 -0.66 -9.22 -8.07
C ALA A 109 -0.59 -10.23 -6.91
N ILE A 110 -0.49 -9.77 -5.66
CA ILE A 110 -0.42 -10.64 -4.48
C ILE A 110 -1.80 -11.17 -4.06
N PHE A 111 -2.84 -10.32 -4.11
CA PHE A 111 -4.19 -10.64 -3.64
C PHE A 111 -5.25 -10.55 -4.75
N PRO A 112 -5.09 -11.27 -5.89
CA PRO A 112 -5.98 -11.15 -7.05
C PRO A 112 -7.46 -11.44 -6.72
N GLU A 113 -7.72 -12.32 -5.76
CA GLU A 113 -9.06 -12.68 -5.28
C GLU A 113 -9.85 -11.49 -4.73
N SER A 114 -9.17 -10.53 -4.08
CA SER A 114 -9.81 -9.29 -3.61
C SER A 114 -10.28 -8.42 -4.77
N PHE A 115 -9.66 -8.53 -5.95
CA PHE A 115 -9.99 -7.75 -7.15
C PHE A 115 -11.00 -8.43 -8.07
N ALA A 116 -11.06 -9.76 -8.08
CA ALA A 116 -11.94 -10.53 -8.98
C ALA A 116 -13.43 -10.19 -8.77
N LEU A 117 -14.09 -9.60 -9.78
CA LEU A 117 -15.54 -9.36 -9.76
C LEU A 117 -16.25 -10.69 -9.48
N LYS A 118 -17.19 -10.72 -8.51
CA LYS A 118 -18.03 -11.89 -8.22
C LYS A 118 -18.98 -12.14 -9.41
N LYS A 119 -18.44 -12.58 -10.55
CA LYS A 119 -19.22 -13.02 -11.70
C LYS A 119 -19.61 -14.47 -11.44
N GLY A 120 -20.71 -14.66 -10.71
CA GLY A 120 -21.46 -15.93 -10.67
C GLY A 120 -20.69 -17.19 -10.23
N ALA A 121 -19.49 -17.07 -9.64
CA ALA A 121 -18.71 -18.22 -9.23
C ALA A 121 -19.39 -18.91 -8.04
N SER A 122 -19.95 -20.07 -8.32
CA SER A 122 -20.44 -21.06 -7.39
C SER A 122 -19.32 -21.49 -6.44
N SER A 123 -19.30 -20.88 -5.25
CA SER A 123 -18.84 -21.47 -3.97
C SER A 123 -17.67 -22.48 -4.04
N SER A 124 -16.60 -22.19 -4.77
CA SER A 124 -15.44 -23.08 -4.84
C SER A 124 -14.61 -22.97 -3.55
N SER A 125 -14.95 -23.83 -2.59
CA SER A 125 -14.23 -24.41 -1.42
C SER A 125 -13.16 -23.63 -0.61
N SER A 126 -12.71 -22.44 -0.99
CA SER A 126 -11.89 -21.59 -0.12
C SER A 126 -12.76 -21.05 1.00
N SER A 127 -12.66 -21.65 2.18
CA SER A 127 -13.48 -21.32 3.35
C SER A 127 -13.27 -19.89 3.88
N ALA A 128 -12.16 -19.24 3.55
CA ALA A 128 -11.85 -17.90 4.05
C ALA A 128 -12.26 -16.81 3.03
N PRO A 129 -12.87 -15.70 3.48
CA PRO A 129 -13.13 -14.54 2.64
C PRO A 129 -11.82 -13.89 2.17
N PRO A 130 -11.80 -13.23 0.99
CA PRO A 130 -10.62 -12.50 0.52
C PRO A 130 -10.32 -11.29 1.43
N PRO A 131 -9.05 -10.88 1.58
CA PRO A 131 -8.71 -9.78 2.46
C PRO A 131 -9.27 -8.44 1.99
N LEU A 132 -9.64 -7.59 2.96
CA LEU A 132 -10.08 -6.22 2.68
C LEU A 132 -8.87 -5.34 2.34
N ILE A 133 -8.90 -4.65 1.20
CA ILE A 133 -7.79 -3.77 0.80
C ILE A 133 -8.15 -2.31 1.05
N ARG A 134 -7.31 -1.61 1.83
CA ARG A 134 -7.43 -0.18 2.14
C ARG A 134 -6.21 0.60 1.66
N VAL A 135 -6.46 1.70 0.96
CA VAL A 135 -5.41 2.62 0.55
C VAL A 135 -5.19 3.65 1.65
N ARG A 136 -3.95 3.75 2.15
CA ARG A 136 -3.58 4.57 3.31
C ARG A 136 -2.44 5.51 2.92
N LYS A 137 -2.62 6.81 3.11
CA LYS A 137 -1.55 7.78 2.82
C LYS A 137 -0.42 7.73 3.84
N GLU A 138 -0.73 7.29 5.05
CA GLU A 138 0.22 7.17 6.15
C GLU A 138 1.41 6.29 5.77
N ILE A 139 1.25 5.32 4.86
CA ILE A 139 2.27 4.37 4.40
C ILE A 139 2.90 4.74 3.04
N GLU A 140 2.66 5.95 2.54
CA GLU A 140 3.30 6.49 1.34
C GLU A 140 4.83 6.57 1.49
N GLU A 141 5.56 6.58 0.37
CA GLU A 141 7.01 6.79 0.38
C GLU A 141 7.37 8.15 0.99
N ARG A 142 8.64 8.31 1.38
CA ARG A 142 9.20 9.59 1.80
C ARG A 142 8.96 10.66 0.74
N GLN A 143 8.47 11.82 1.13
CA GLN A 143 8.29 12.95 0.21
C GLN A 143 9.63 13.69 0.03
N THR A 144 10.38 13.37 -1.02
CA THR A 144 11.67 13.99 -1.34
C THR A 144 11.55 15.23 -2.22
N GLY A 145 10.36 15.47 -2.76
CA GLY A 145 10.07 16.55 -3.71
C GLY A 145 10.24 16.15 -5.18
N LEU A 146 10.63 14.89 -5.44
CA LEU A 146 10.74 14.33 -6.79
C LEU A 146 9.36 13.97 -7.35
N ALA A 147 9.26 13.89 -8.68
CA ALA A 147 8.00 13.59 -9.36
C ALA A 147 7.44 12.20 -9.00
N CYS A 148 8.31 11.21 -8.81
CA CYS A 148 7.94 9.83 -8.47
C CYS A 148 7.30 9.64 -7.09
N ASP A 149 7.37 10.67 -6.23
CA ASP A 149 6.76 10.68 -4.90
C ASP A 149 5.30 11.13 -4.94
N LYS A 150 4.85 11.72 -6.05
CA LYS A 150 3.49 12.18 -6.22
C LYS A 150 2.63 11.04 -6.76
N HIS A 151 1.56 10.73 -6.05
CA HIS A 151 0.54 9.82 -6.53
C HIS A 151 -0.44 10.54 -7.45
N THR A 152 -1.04 9.81 -8.39
CA THR A 152 -2.09 10.38 -9.25
C THR A 152 -3.26 10.89 -8.39
N SER A 153 -3.95 11.93 -8.84
CA SER A 153 -5.12 12.47 -8.12
C SER A 153 -6.13 11.37 -7.73
N TYR A 154 -6.80 11.56 -6.59
CA TYR A 154 -7.83 10.65 -6.08
C TYR A 154 -8.88 10.26 -7.13
N GLU A 155 -9.36 11.24 -7.91
CA GLU A 155 -10.36 11.00 -8.95
C GLU A 155 -9.83 10.08 -10.06
N ASN A 156 -8.56 10.26 -10.43
CA ASN A 156 -7.92 9.39 -11.42
C ASN A 156 -7.70 7.98 -10.87
N ILE A 157 -7.31 7.83 -9.60
CA ILE A 157 -7.21 6.51 -8.95
C ILE A 157 -8.58 5.82 -8.96
N ARG A 158 -9.65 6.54 -8.60
CA ARG A 158 -11.03 6.01 -8.56
C ARG A 158 -11.55 5.59 -9.93
N ARG A 159 -11.17 6.29 -10.99
CA ARG A 159 -11.58 5.98 -12.37
C ARG A 159 -10.95 4.69 -12.91
N ARG A 160 -9.82 4.25 -12.36
CA ARG A 160 -9.16 3.00 -12.80
C ARG A 160 -10.04 1.81 -12.41
N LEU A 161 -10.58 1.11 -13.42
CA LEU A 161 -11.46 -0.06 -13.21
C LEU A 161 -10.84 -1.10 -12.27
N LYS A 162 -9.52 -1.28 -12.36
CA LYS A 162 -8.71 -2.21 -11.56
C LYS A 162 -8.73 -1.90 -10.07
N PHE A 163 -9.07 -0.67 -9.67
CA PHE A 163 -9.03 -0.23 -8.26
C PHE A 163 -10.43 0.07 -7.68
N LYS A 164 -11.51 -0.23 -8.40
CA LYS A 164 -12.89 0.04 -7.95
C LYS A 164 -13.24 -0.60 -6.60
N LYS A 165 -12.55 -1.68 -6.22
CA LYS A 165 -12.77 -2.40 -4.96
C LYS A 165 -11.87 -1.94 -3.81
N LEU A 166 -10.90 -1.08 -4.08
CA LEU A 166 -10.04 -0.54 -3.05
C LEU A 166 -10.82 0.45 -2.19
N SER A 167 -10.76 0.29 -0.88
CA SER A 167 -11.27 1.30 0.04
C SER A 167 -10.32 2.50 0.03
N ILE A 168 -10.71 3.53 -0.72
CA ILE A 168 -9.94 4.77 -0.91
C ILE A 168 -10.51 5.94 -0.09
N SER A 169 -11.47 5.70 0.81
CA SER A 169 -12.14 6.74 1.59
C SER A 169 -11.17 7.57 2.43
N CYS A 170 -10.07 6.96 2.89
CA CYS A 170 -9.04 7.61 3.69
C CYS A 170 -8.32 8.75 2.94
N LEU A 171 -8.26 8.72 1.60
CA LEU A 171 -7.59 9.75 0.81
C LEU A 171 -8.41 11.05 0.67
N LYS A 172 -9.71 11.04 0.99
CA LYS A 172 -10.56 12.22 0.84
C LYS A 172 -10.29 13.30 1.90
N LEU A 173 -9.87 12.90 3.10
CA LEU A 173 -9.80 13.78 4.27
C LEU A 173 -8.65 14.81 4.17
N ASP A 174 -7.59 14.50 3.43
CA ASP A 174 -6.43 15.40 3.33
C ASP A 174 -6.71 16.69 2.56
N LYS A 175 -7.66 16.67 1.62
CA LYS A 175 -8.06 17.89 0.91
C LYS A 175 -8.73 18.90 1.85
N LEU A 176 -9.41 18.41 2.90
CA LEU A 176 -10.07 19.26 3.88
C LEU A 176 -9.09 19.79 4.93
N ALA A 177 -8.04 19.03 5.25
CA ALA A 177 -7.03 19.45 6.24
C ALA A 177 -6.04 20.50 5.71
N LEU A 178 -5.78 20.53 4.41
CA LEU A 178 -4.79 21.43 3.78
C LEU A 178 -5.37 22.73 3.21
N GLY A 179 -6.69 22.94 3.28
CA GLY A 179 -7.34 24.06 2.60
C GLY A 179 -8.49 24.68 3.38
N GLY A 180 -8.17 25.63 4.27
CA GLY A 180 -9.12 26.65 4.76
C GLY A 180 -10.15 26.20 5.78
N LYS A 181 -10.55 27.12 6.68
CA LYS A 181 -11.71 26.93 7.55
C LYS A 181 -12.90 26.47 6.69
N PRO A 182 -13.58 25.37 7.02
CA PRO A 182 -14.82 25.02 6.33
C PRO A 182 -15.82 26.16 6.55
N SER A 183 -16.28 26.82 5.48
CA SER A 183 -17.45 27.69 5.60
C SER A 183 -18.65 26.77 5.85
N CYS A 184 -19.17 26.85 7.07
CA CYS A 184 -20.11 25.91 7.66
C CYS A 184 -21.55 26.09 7.11
N SER A 185 -21.77 25.99 5.79
CA SER A 185 -23.08 26.33 5.22
C SER A 185 -23.70 25.36 4.20
N SER A 186 -23.17 24.16 3.92
CA SER A 186 -23.84 23.31 2.91
C SER A 186 -23.60 21.79 2.98
N LEU A 187 -23.67 21.18 4.17
CA LEU A 187 -23.76 19.71 4.27
C LEU A 187 -24.97 19.31 5.12
N ALA A 188 -26.14 19.56 4.55
CA ALA A 188 -27.37 18.84 4.88
C ALA A 188 -28.10 18.57 3.56
N SER A 189 -28.77 17.43 3.47
CA SER A 189 -29.64 16.95 2.37
C SER A 189 -28.96 16.32 1.15
N GLU A 190 -28.54 15.05 1.26
CA GLU A 190 -28.73 14.02 0.22
C GLU A 190 -28.81 12.63 0.86
N GLU A 191 -29.89 12.36 1.62
CA GLU A 191 -30.36 10.98 1.85
C GLU A 191 -31.89 10.98 1.85
N SER A 192 -32.51 10.63 0.73
CA SER A 192 -33.90 10.18 0.69
C SER A 192 -34.16 9.26 -0.51
N GLY A 193 -34.81 8.14 -0.21
CA GLY A 193 -35.75 7.49 -1.13
C GLY A 193 -35.27 6.23 -1.86
N ALA A 194 -35.57 5.05 -1.31
CA ALA A 194 -36.37 4.03 -1.99
C ALA A 194 -36.74 2.91 -1.02
N SER A 195 -37.95 3.00 -0.46
CA SER A 195 -38.62 1.87 0.18
C SER A 195 -39.25 0.99 -0.90
N SER A 196 -39.08 -0.33 -0.77
CA SER A 196 -39.82 -1.32 -1.55
C SER A 196 -40.16 -2.46 -0.61
N SER A 197 -41.45 -2.52 -0.30
CA SER A 197 -42.15 -3.62 0.34
C SER A 197 -42.13 -4.84 -0.57
N HIS A 198 -41.75 -6.00 -0.02
CA HIS A 198 -42.02 -7.28 -0.68
C HIS A 198 -42.60 -8.27 0.33
N ALA A 199 -43.77 -8.79 -0.03
CA ALA A 199 -44.65 -9.60 0.77
C ALA A 199 -44.11 -11.02 0.97
N SER A 200 -44.37 -11.54 2.17
CA SER A 200 -44.24 -12.94 2.56
C SER A 200 -45.19 -13.82 1.75
N LEU A 201 -44.69 -14.92 1.20
CA LEU A 201 -45.51 -16.02 0.71
C LEU A 201 -44.96 -17.32 1.29
N GLU A 202 -45.74 -17.91 2.19
CA GLU A 202 -45.56 -19.27 2.69
C GLU A 202 -45.77 -20.29 1.57
N ARG A 203 -44.87 -21.28 1.47
CA ARG A 203 -45.19 -22.57 0.86
C ARG A 203 -44.59 -23.70 1.71
N GLN A 204 -45.50 -24.54 2.20
CA GLN A 204 -45.27 -25.88 2.71
C GLN A 204 -45.08 -26.88 1.56
N GLY A 205 -44.51 -28.03 1.88
CA GLY A 205 -44.40 -29.23 1.05
C GLY A 205 -42.95 -29.48 0.58
N GLU A 206 -42.40 -30.67 0.61
CA GLU A 206 -42.87 -31.99 1.04
C GLU A 206 -41.62 -32.89 1.04
N GLU A 207 -41.57 -33.84 1.95
CA GLU A 207 -40.51 -34.85 2.06
C GLU A 207 -40.49 -35.76 0.82
N THR A 208 -39.31 -36.12 0.30
CA THR A 208 -39.09 -37.47 -0.24
C THR A 208 -37.62 -37.87 -0.11
N SER A 209 -37.43 -39.00 0.56
CA SER A 209 -36.21 -39.78 0.67
C SER A 209 -35.94 -40.57 -0.61
N SER A 210 -34.69 -40.62 -1.05
CA SER A 210 -34.19 -41.74 -1.88
C SER A 210 -32.71 -41.93 -1.64
N ALA A 211 -32.36 -43.09 -1.08
CA ALA A 211 -31.01 -43.61 -1.02
C ALA A 211 -30.67 -44.26 -2.36
N GLU A 212 -29.50 -43.98 -2.92
CA GLU A 212 -28.84 -44.89 -3.87
C GLU A 212 -27.33 -44.86 -3.69
N THR A 213 -26.81 -46.06 -3.43
CA THR A 213 -25.40 -46.44 -3.38
C THR A 213 -24.82 -46.54 -4.79
N GLY A 214 -23.66 -45.92 -5.03
CA GLY A 214 -22.94 -46.04 -6.30
C GLY A 214 -21.43 -45.94 -6.11
N SER A 215 -20.78 -47.09 -6.05
CA SER A 215 -19.32 -47.26 -6.05
C SER A 215 -18.79 -47.06 -7.47
N HIS A 216 -18.04 -45.98 -7.73
CA HIS A 216 -17.20 -45.86 -8.92
C HIS A 216 -15.80 -45.36 -8.58
N ARG A 217 -14.85 -46.26 -8.78
CA ARG A 217 -13.41 -46.02 -8.78
C ARG A 217 -13.04 -45.44 -10.14
N SER A 218 -12.74 -44.14 -10.19
CA SER A 218 -12.24 -43.47 -11.39
C SER A 218 -10.89 -42.82 -11.10
N THR A 219 -9.86 -43.32 -11.76
CA THR A 219 -8.53 -42.72 -11.88
C THR A 219 -8.64 -41.41 -12.65
N ALA A 220 -8.52 -40.27 -11.95
CA ALA A 220 -8.43 -38.96 -12.57
C ALA A 220 -6.96 -38.61 -12.84
N THR A 221 -6.55 -38.69 -14.10
CA THR A 221 -5.42 -37.92 -14.63
C THR A 221 -5.85 -36.45 -14.68
N VAL A 222 -5.30 -35.65 -13.78
CA VAL A 222 -5.48 -34.19 -13.75
C VAL A 222 -4.60 -33.58 -14.84
N ASN A 223 -5.17 -33.36 -16.02
CA ASN A 223 -4.61 -32.41 -16.97
C ASN A 223 -4.93 -31.01 -16.46
N LEU A 224 -3.96 -30.39 -15.80
CA LEU A 224 -4.04 -29.01 -15.36
C LEU A 224 -3.83 -28.11 -16.60
N GLU A 225 -4.90 -27.86 -17.35
CA GLU A 225 -4.90 -26.81 -18.36
C GLU A 225 -4.81 -25.47 -17.63
N VAL A 226 -3.59 -24.93 -17.53
CA VAL A 226 -3.36 -23.56 -17.09
C VAL A 226 -3.88 -22.65 -18.21
N GLY A 227 -5.16 -22.28 -18.11
CA GLY A 227 -5.73 -21.25 -18.97
C GLY A 227 -4.91 -19.97 -18.82
N GLU A 228 -4.38 -19.47 -19.93
CA GLU A 228 -3.73 -18.18 -20.01
C GLU A 228 -4.78 -17.08 -19.78
N ASP A 229 -5.06 -16.79 -18.51
CA ASP A 229 -5.84 -15.63 -18.11
C ASP A 229 -5.08 -14.38 -18.58
N LYS A 230 -5.50 -13.84 -19.72
CA LYS A 230 -5.03 -12.56 -20.26
C LYS A 230 -4.96 -11.56 -19.12
N SER A 231 -3.74 -11.16 -18.79
CA SER A 231 -3.39 -10.40 -17.60
C SER A 231 -4.28 -9.16 -17.52
N ILE A 232 -5.17 -9.12 -16.53
CA ILE A 232 -6.01 -7.96 -16.16
C ILE A 232 -5.17 -6.68 -16.00
N TRP A 233 -3.84 -6.80 -15.90
CA TRP A 233 -2.89 -5.71 -15.68
C TRP A 233 -2.36 -5.07 -16.96
N GLU A 234 -2.56 -5.64 -18.14
CA GLU A 234 -2.18 -5.06 -19.43
C GLU A 234 -3.15 -3.94 -19.82
N ASP A 235 -3.03 -2.77 -19.16
CA ASP A 235 -3.23 -1.55 -19.97
C ASP A 235 -2.10 -1.57 -21.01
N LYS A 236 -2.37 -1.14 -22.24
CA LYS A 236 -1.34 -0.94 -23.29
C LYS A 236 -0.31 0.08 -22.81
N VAL A 237 0.53 -0.29 -21.86
CA VAL A 237 1.76 0.39 -21.53
C VAL A 237 2.66 0.01 -22.69
N VAL A 238 2.84 0.93 -23.61
CA VAL A 238 3.73 0.76 -24.76
C VAL A 238 5.17 0.77 -24.22
N GLY A 239 5.58 -0.33 -23.58
CA GLY A 239 6.85 -0.45 -22.86
C GLY A 239 8.07 -0.29 -23.77
N GLY A 240 7.92 -0.59 -25.06
CA GLY A 240 8.97 -0.33 -26.06
C GLY A 240 9.07 1.12 -26.52
N ALA A 241 7.98 1.90 -26.47
CA ALA A 241 8.01 3.30 -26.87
C ALA A 241 8.35 4.24 -25.71
N ALA A 242 8.07 3.86 -24.46
CA ALA A 242 8.32 4.73 -23.32
C ALA A 242 9.83 5.02 -23.14
N THR A 243 10.72 4.04 -23.32
CA THR A 243 12.17 4.27 -23.21
C THR A 243 12.72 5.06 -24.38
N SER A 244 12.29 4.76 -25.61
CA SER A 244 12.72 5.47 -26.81
C SER A 244 12.17 6.90 -26.89
N ALA A 245 10.92 7.12 -26.47
CA ALA A 245 10.30 8.44 -26.39
C ALA A 245 10.90 9.26 -25.24
N LEU A 246 11.27 8.66 -24.11
CA LEU A 246 12.00 9.38 -23.07
C LEU A 246 13.39 9.81 -23.55
N GLU A 247 14.09 8.97 -24.34
CA GLU A 247 15.38 9.34 -24.94
C GLU A 247 15.25 10.48 -25.96
N GLU A 248 14.14 10.56 -26.69
CA GLU A 248 13.84 11.65 -27.63
C GLU A 248 13.36 12.93 -26.92
N GLU A 249 12.54 12.80 -25.88
CA GLU A 249 12.05 13.92 -25.07
C GLU A 249 13.17 14.56 -24.24
N LEU A 250 14.13 13.77 -23.74
CA LEU A 250 15.35 14.29 -23.09
C LEU A 250 16.22 15.11 -24.05
N ARG A 251 16.18 14.81 -25.36
CA ARG A 251 16.89 15.58 -26.40
C ARG A 251 16.15 16.87 -26.77
N LEU A 252 14.83 16.91 -26.64
CA LEU A 252 14.00 18.05 -27.03
C LEU A 252 13.73 19.03 -25.87
N SER A 253 13.85 18.60 -24.62
CA SER A 253 13.55 19.44 -23.44
C SER A 253 14.56 20.57 -23.16
N GLU A 254 15.62 20.73 -23.97
CA GLU A 254 16.57 21.84 -23.81
C GLU A 254 16.09 23.19 -24.38
N SER A 255 14.98 23.25 -25.14
CA SER A 255 14.67 24.46 -25.94
C SER A 255 13.41 25.27 -25.58
N THR A 256 12.64 24.96 -24.53
CA THR A 256 11.41 25.73 -24.22
C THR A 256 11.20 25.94 -22.71
N LYS A 257 11.58 27.12 -22.21
CA LYS A 257 11.18 27.63 -20.89
C LYS A 257 9.95 28.50 -21.07
N ASP A 258 8.77 27.96 -20.76
CA ASP A 258 7.51 28.72 -20.74
C ASP A 258 7.07 28.98 -19.28
N ASP A 259 7.02 30.26 -18.91
CA ASP A 259 6.75 30.77 -17.56
C ASP A 259 5.24 30.77 -17.25
N SER A 260 4.64 29.59 -17.09
CA SER A 260 3.27 29.48 -16.60
C SER A 260 3.22 29.39 -15.06
N HIS A 261 2.62 30.42 -14.45
CA HIS A 261 2.36 30.53 -13.01
C HIS A 261 1.49 29.38 -12.47
N LYS A 262 2.09 28.26 -12.08
CA LYS A 262 1.44 27.23 -11.27
C LYS A 262 1.22 27.77 -9.86
N ALA A 263 -0.02 27.70 -9.37
CA ALA A 263 -0.36 27.89 -7.97
C ALA A 263 0.50 26.95 -7.10
N GLY A 264 1.60 27.48 -6.59
CA GLY A 264 2.65 26.74 -5.91
C GLY A 264 2.19 26.29 -4.54
N GLY A 265 1.49 25.16 -4.46
CA GLY A 265 1.40 24.40 -3.22
C GLY A 265 2.83 24.08 -2.78
N VAL A 266 3.27 24.64 -1.66
CA VAL A 266 4.59 24.40 -1.09
C VAL A 266 4.73 22.90 -0.85
N VAL A 267 5.54 22.23 -1.68
CA VAL A 267 5.83 20.81 -1.51
C VAL A 267 6.70 20.69 -0.27
N THR A 268 6.13 20.18 0.81
CA THR A 268 6.86 19.92 2.04
C THR A 268 7.81 18.75 1.81
N ILE A 269 9.13 19.02 1.81
CA ILE A 269 10.14 17.97 1.77
C ILE A 269 10.18 17.30 3.15
N GLU A 270 9.87 16.02 3.20
CA GLU A 270 9.87 15.21 4.41
C GLU A 270 11.30 14.76 4.73
N ASP A 271 11.81 15.12 5.91
CA ASP A 271 13.06 14.56 6.43
C ASP A 271 12.84 13.17 7.07
N LYS A 272 13.93 12.54 7.53
CA LYS A 272 13.84 11.21 8.17
C LYS A 272 13.08 11.26 9.51
N SER A 273 13.15 12.37 10.24
CA SER A 273 12.47 12.54 11.52
C SER A 273 10.97 12.65 11.32
N MET A 274 10.54 13.47 10.36
CA MET A 274 9.14 13.62 9.96
C MET A 274 8.55 12.28 9.49
N LEU A 275 9.29 11.54 8.65
CA LEU A 275 8.89 10.20 8.22
C LEU A 275 8.73 9.24 9.42
N ARG A 276 9.68 9.28 10.36
CA ARG A 276 9.61 8.45 11.57
C ARG A 276 8.40 8.80 12.44
N GLU A 277 8.10 10.08 12.64
CA GLU A 277 6.88 10.50 13.32
C GLU A 277 5.62 10.01 12.58
N ARG A 278 5.59 10.10 11.24
CA ARG A 278 4.49 9.56 10.43
C ARG A 278 4.34 8.05 10.59
N THR A 279 5.43 7.28 10.67
CA THR A 279 5.36 5.82 10.90
C THR A 279 4.70 5.45 12.24
N LYS A 280 4.76 6.31 13.26
CA LYS A 280 4.06 6.09 14.55
C LYS A 280 2.53 6.12 14.43
N LYS A 281 1.99 6.78 13.40
CA LYS A 281 0.54 6.78 13.13
C LYS A 281 0.01 5.37 12.85
N LEU A 282 0.89 4.44 12.42
CA LEU A 282 0.52 3.04 12.24
C LEU A 282 -0.13 2.44 13.48
N PHE A 283 0.39 2.71 14.69
CA PHE A 283 -0.15 2.12 15.91
C PHE A 283 -1.55 2.63 16.24
N GLN A 284 -1.85 3.89 15.92
CA GLN A 284 -3.20 4.42 16.03
C GLN A 284 -4.15 3.65 15.10
N LEU A 285 -3.74 3.46 13.84
CA LEU A 285 -4.51 2.69 12.86
C LEU A 285 -4.71 1.23 13.30
N LEU A 286 -3.71 0.61 13.95
CA LEU A 286 -3.81 -0.75 14.48
C LEU A 286 -4.86 -0.85 15.59
N VAL A 287 -4.93 0.13 16.48
CA VAL A 287 -5.95 0.16 17.55
C VAL A 287 -7.36 0.40 17.01
N GLU A 288 -7.47 1.18 15.92
CA GLU A 288 -8.74 1.50 15.27
C GLU A 288 -9.30 0.35 14.42
N THR A 289 -8.45 -0.57 13.95
CA THR A 289 -8.91 -1.73 13.18
C THR A 289 -9.34 -2.89 14.06
N GLU A 290 -10.28 -3.68 13.54
CA GLU A 290 -10.74 -4.94 14.13
C GLU A 290 -9.85 -6.12 13.70
N SER A 291 -9.15 -5.98 12.57
CA SER A 291 -8.26 -7.00 12.00
C SER A 291 -7.04 -7.21 12.88
N GLN A 292 -6.66 -8.47 13.10
CA GLN A 292 -5.46 -8.84 13.83
C GLN A 292 -4.33 -9.27 12.89
N SER A 293 -4.64 -9.61 11.64
CA SER A 293 -3.68 -10.07 10.65
C SER A 293 -3.64 -9.14 9.43
N ILE A 294 -2.61 -8.30 9.35
CA ILE A 294 -2.59 -7.16 8.44
C ILE A 294 -1.34 -7.18 7.58
N CYS A 295 -1.49 -7.01 6.27
CA CYS A 295 -0.38 -6.89 5.33
C CYS A 295 -0.19 -5.43 4.91
N LEU A 296 0.99 -4.86 5.18
CA LEU A 296 1.41 -3.54 4.71
C LEU A 296 2.20 -3.70 3.40
N ILE A 297 1.69 -3.10 2.33
CA ILE A 297 2.37 -2.99 1.04
C ILE A 297 2.79 -1.54 0.83
N GLY A 298 4.07 -1.27 1.00
CA GLY A 298 4.61 0.08 1.02
C GLY A 298 5.95 0.20 0.32
N HIS A 299 6.74 1.16 0.78
CA HIS A 299 7.98 1.57 0.14
C HIS A 299 9.20 1.41 1.03
N LYS A 300 10.38 1.45 0.43
CA LYS A 300 11.66 1.18 1.10
C LYS A 300 11.90 2.16 2.23
N GLY A 301 11.69 3.46 2.00
CA GLY A 301 11.94 4.49 3.02
C GLY A 301 11.00 4.32 4.21
N TYR A 302 9.70 4.24 3.96
CA TYR A 302 8.69 4.07 5.00
C TYR A 302 8.90 2.82 5.86
N LEU A 303 9.00 1.64 5.22
CA LEU A 303 9.12 0.37 5.96
C LEU A 303 10.41 0.30 6.79
N ARG A 304 11.51 0.88 6.28
CA ARG A 304 12.77 0.93 7.03
C ARG A 304 12.66 1.82 8.28
N GLU A 305 12.07 3.01 8.17
CA GLU A 305 11.94 3.88 9.34
C GLU A 305 10.92 3.34 10.35
N LEU A 306 9.91 2.58 9.89
CA LEU A 306 9.02 1.85 10.78
C LEU A 306 9.76 0.77 11.58
N GLU A 307 10.59 -0.05 10.91
CA GLU A 307 11.38 -1.09 11.59
C GLU A 307 12.42 -0.49 12.55
N ARG A 308 13.20 0.48 12.08
CA ARG A 308 14.31 1.08 12.85
C ARG A 308 13.85 2.03 13.93
N GLY A 309 12.68 2.64 13.76
CA GLY A 309 12.11 3.57 14.71
C GLY A 309 11.19 2.83 15.67
N PRO A 310 9.86 2.89 15.47
CA PRO A 310 8.93 2.38 16.47
C PRO A 310 9.04 0.90 16.82
N LEU A 311 9.52 0.03 15.92
CA LEU A 311 9.67 -1.40 16.23
C LEU A 311 11.00 -1.74 16.92
N GLY A 312 11.93 -0.81 17.02
CA GLY A 312 13.19 -0.98 17.76
C GLY A 312 14.29 -1.78 17.06
N TYR A 313 14.14 -2.11 15.77
CA TYR A 313 15.15 -2.87 15.01
C TYR A 313 16.17 -1.92 14.36
N ALA A 314 17.03 -1.28 15.14
CA ALA A 314 17.96 -0.24 14.67
C ALA A 314 18.82 -0.67 13.47
N ASP A 315 19.25 -1.94 13.46
CA ASP A 315 20.13 -2.52 12.43
C ASP A 315 19.36 -3.24 11.32
N ALA A 316 18.04 -3.03 11.18
CA ALA A 316 17.24 -3.70 10.16
C ALA A 316 17.80 -3.48 8.74
N ASP A 317 18.00 -4.58 8.03
CA ASP A 317 18.45 -4.59 6.64
C ASP A 317 17.49 -3.87 5.70
N LEU A 318 18.03 -3.35 4.59
CA LEU A 318 17.22 -2.76 3.52
C LEU A 318 16.28 -3.80 2.91
N PHE A 319 14.99 -3.46 2.78
CA PHE A 319 14.02 -4.28 2.07
C PHE A 319 14.42 -4.45 0.61
N ARG A 320 14.51 -5.71 0.16
CA ARG A 320 14.54 -6.05 -1.27
C ARG A 320 13.14 -5.88 -1.87
N ASN A 321 13.06 -5.77 -3.19
CA ASN A 321 11.78 -5.69 -3.89
C ASN A 321 10.95 -6.95 -3.57
N CYS A 322 9.69 -6.77 -3.22
CA CYS A 322 8.77 -7.87 -2.90
C CYS A 322 9.26 -8.82 -1.79
N GLU A 323 10.20 -8.38 -0.95
CA GLU A 323 10.59 -9.11 0.25
C GLU A 323 9.43 -9.15 1.23
N VAL A 324 9.16 -10.32 1.81
CA VAL A 324 8.13 -10.51 2.84
C VAL A 324 8.82 -10.62 4.20
N ARG A 325 8.42 -9.79 5.16
CA ARG A 325 8.83 -9.92 6.58
C ARG A 325 7.58 -10.03 7.44
N VAL A 326 7.61 -10.90 8.44
CA VAL A 326 6.48 -11.12 9.35
C VAL A 326 6.88 -10.70 10.75
N TYR A 327 6.03 -9.89 11.37
CA TYR A 327 6.17 -9.41 12.74
C TYR A 327 4.96 -9.81 13.58
N ARG A 328 5.20 -10.10 14.85
CA ARG A 328 4.16 -10.20 15.87
C ARG A 328 4.30 -9.01 16.81
N LEU A 329 3.21 -8.24 16.95
CA LEU A 329 3.17 -7.08 17.82
C LEU A 329 2.23 -7.31 18.99
N GLU A 330 2.61 -6.81 20.15
CA GLU A 330 1.78 -6.73 21.34
C GLU A 330 1.55 -5.26 21.70
N LEU A 331 0.32 -4.79 21.58
CA LEU A 331 -0.05 -3.39 21.77
C LEU A 331 -0.97 -3.21 22.97
N GLU A 332 -0.71 -2.20 23.78
CA GLU A 332 -1.68 -1.70 24.73
C GLU A 332 -2.72 -0.87 24.00
N THR A 333 -3.90 -1.45 23.79
CA THR A 333 -5.10 -0.65 23.63
C THR A 333 -5.39 -0.09 25.00
N GLY A 334 -4.85 1.09 25.31
CA GLY A 334 -5.19 1.80 26.54
C GLY A 334 -6.71 1.70 26.67
N ARG A 335 -7.19 1.07 27.76
CA ARG A 335 -8.63 1.08 28.00
C ARG A 335 -9.00 2.54 27.91
N ALA A 336 -9.87 2.91 26.96
CA ALA A 336 -10.56 4.17 27.06
C ALA A 336 -11.14 4.11 28.47
N SER A 337 -10.49 4.82 29.40
CA SER A 337 -10.94 4.94 30.77
C SER A 337 -12.36 5.41 30.59
N ARG A 338 -13.31 4.49 30.82
CA ARG A 338 -14.72 4.75 30.63
C ARG A 338 -14.95 6.07 31.33
N ALA A 339 -15.55 7.02 30.62
CA ALA A 339 -15.84 8.35 31.14
C ALA A 339 -16.65 8.30 32.46
N ASP A 340 -17.15 7.11 32.82
CA ASP A 340 -17.85 6.77 34.06
C ASP A 340 -16.97 6.80 35.33
N ASP A 341 -15.63 6.92 35.23
CA ASP A 341 -14.75 7.06 36.41
C ASP A 341 -14.49 8.54 36.81
N ILE A 342 -15.20 9.49 36.19
CA ILE A 342 -15.30 10.85 36.72
C ILE A 342 -16.33 10.81 37.84
N GLY A 343 -15.87 10.43 39.03
CA GLY A 343 -16.60 10.64 40.26
C GLY A 343 -17.09 12.08 40.34
N ASP A 344 -18.35 12.22 40.76
CA ASP A 344 -19.21 13.39 40.97
C ASP A 344 -18.66 14.40 42.02
N GLY A 345 -17.34 14.58 42.07
CA GLY A 345 -16.64 15.34 43.08
C GLY A 345 -16.20 16.70 42.56
N VAL A 346 -16.78 17.75 43.13
CA VAL A 346 -16.31 19.15 43.18
C VAL A 346 -16.97 20.09 42.18
N SER A 347 -18.16 20.54 42.61
CA SER A 347 -18.69 21.87 42.38
C SER A 347 -17.66 22.96 42.75
N GLY A 348 -17.01 23.54 41.74
CA GLY A 348 -16.08 24.66 41.90
C GLY A 348 -16.18 25.60 40.72
N SER A 349 -16.97 26.66 40.88
CA SER A 349 -17.27 27.69 39.89
C SER A 349 -16.05 28.55 39.53
N GLY A 350 -15.84 28.76 38.22
CA GLY A 350 -15.30 30.02 37.70
C GLY A 350 -13.84 29.98 37.23
N GLY A 351 -13.62 29.54 36.00
CA GLY A 351 -12.35 29.76 35.30
C GLY A 351 -12.41 29.25 33.87
N THR A 352 -12.63 30.15 32.90
CA THR A 352 -12.47 29.89 31.46
C THR A 352 -10.98 29.67 31.14
N VAL A 353 -10.48 28.47 31.46
CA VAL A 353 -9.16 28.02 31.03
C VAL A 353 -9.34 27.28 29.71
N GLY A 354 -8.60 27.71 28.69
CA GLY A 354 -8.62 27.14 27.35
C GLY A 354 -8.51 25.62 27.42
N SER A 355 -9.31 24.94 26.62
CA SER A 355 -9.30 23.49 26.49
C SER A 355 -7.97 23.02 25.89
N ASP A 356 -6.96 22.92 26.74
CA ASP A 356 -5.77 22.12 26.51
C ASP A 356 -6.26 20.68 26.31
N GLN A 357 -6.47 20.33 25.04
CA GLN A 357 -6.73 18.95 24.65
C GLN A 357 -5.52 18.15 25.09
N LEU A 358 -5.66 17.45 26.21
CA LEU A 358 -4.66 16.54 26.71
C LEU A 358 -4.20 15.67 25.54
N PRO A 359 -2.88 15.57 25.30
CA PRO A 359 -2.36 14.90 24.12
C PRO A 359 -2.92 13.48 24.10
N ARG A 360 -3.63 13.14 23.02
CA ARG A 360 -4.14 11.78 22.81
C ARG A 360 -2.98 10.82 23.02
N ARG A 361 -3.05 10.01 24.07
CA ARG A 361 -2.00 9.04 24.39
C ARG A 361 -1.88 8.08 23.21
N TYR A 362 -0.69 8.01 22.61
CA TYR A 362 -0.41 7.01 21.58
C TYR A 362 -0.50 5.61 22.20
N PRO A 363 -0.98 4.60 21.44
CA PRO A 363 -0.90 3.22 21.86
C PRO A 363 0.55 2.85 22.21
N VAL A 364 0.74 2.10 23.30
CA VAL A 364 2.06 1.67 23.75
C VAL A 364 2.38 0.31 23.14
N LEU A 365 3.49 0.23 22.41
CA LEU A 365 4.03 -1.04 21.92
C LEU A 365 4.79 -1.72 23.04
N TYR A 366 4.27 -2.84 23.54
CA TYR A 366 4.93 -3.65 24.56
C TYR A 366 6.05 -4.50 23.96
N ARG A 367 5.78 -5.14 22.83
CA ARG A 367 6.71 -6.07 22.18
C ARG A 367 6.50 -6.07 20.68
N ALA A 368 7.61 -6.09 19.95
CA ALA A 368 7.65 -6.39 18.53
C ALA A 368 8.64 -7.52 18.29
N GLU A 369 8.18 -8.61 17.70
CA GLU A 369 9.00 -9.79 17.41
C GLU A 369 8.99 -10.10 15.92
N LYS A 370 10.16 -10.16 15.29
CA LYS A 370 10.30 -10.63 13.91
C LYS A 370 10.19 -12.15 13.89
N ILE A 371 9.13 -12.66 13.30
CA ILE A 371 8.83 -14.11 13.26
C ILE A 371 9.53 -14.78 12.09
N ALA A 372 9.48 -14.17 10.90
CA ALA A 372 10.00 -14.78 9.69
C ALA A 372 10.37 -13.75 8.61
N SER A 373 11.16 -14.17 7.63
CA SER A 373 11.47 -13.39 6.43
C SER A 373 11.64 -14.29 5.22
N SER A 374 11.28 -13.79 4.03
CA SER A 374 11.57 -14.48 2.77
C SER A 374 13.07 -14.67 2.51
N THR A 375 13.94 -13.93 3.19
CA THR A 375 15.40 -14.08 3.06
C THR A 375 15.96 -15.26 3.85
N THR A 376 15.21 -15.78 4.83
CA THR A 376 15.65 -16.91 5.67
C THR A 376 15.19 -18.27 5.13
N ILE A 377 14.22 -18.29 4.22
CA ILE A 377 13.81 -19.52 3.53
C ILE A 377 14.85 -19.79 2.43
N ARG A 378 15.71 -20.79 2.66
CA ARG A 378 16.64 -21.31 1.66
C ARG A 378 16.05 -22.49 0.91
#